data_AF-A0A658NMQ4-F1
#
_entry.id   AF-A0A658NMQ4-F1
#
_cell.length_a   1.000
_cell.length_b   1.000
_cell.length_c   1.000
_cell.angle_alpha   90.00
_cell.angle_beta   90.00
_cell.angle_gamma   90.00
#
_symmetry.space_group_name_H-M   'P 1'
#
loop_
_entity.id
_entity.type
_entity.pdbx_description
1 polymer ?
#
loop_
_entity_poly.entity_id
_entity_poly.type
_entity_poly.pdbx_seq_one_letter_code
_entity_poly.pdbx_strand_id
1 'polypeptide(L)'
;DMVAPSAMMDGQVAAIREMLDENALEDIPIMAYSAKYVSSFYGPFREAAESAPQFGDRKSYQMDPANADEAIREISMDVSEGAD
;
A
#
# COMPACT_ATOMS: atom_id res chain seq x y z
N ASP A 1 14.77 1.78 11.04
CA ASP A 1 14.15 2.38 9.84
C ASP A 1 13.20 1.40 9.19
N MET A 2 12.40 1.83 8.21
CA MET A 2 11.33 1.03 7.60
C MET A 2 10.87 1.65 6.27
N VAL A 3 10.39 0.83 5.35
CA VAL A 3 9.66 1.27 4.15
C VAL A 3 8.17 0.97 4.29
N ALA A 4 7.32 1.88 3.83
CA ALA A 4 5.87 1.77 4.01
C ALA A 4 5.12 2.03 2.70
N PRO A 5 5.06 1.04 1.79
CA PRO A 5 4.42 1.20 0.49
C PRO A 5 2.92 1.45 0.68
N SER A 6 2.44 2.56 0.10
CA SER A 6 1.05 3.00 0.25
C SER A 6 0.31 3.20 -1.07
N ALA A 7 0.87 2.66 -2.16
CA ALA A 7 0.35 2.82 -3.51
C ALA A 7 -0.90 1.97 -3.77
N MET A 8 -1.02 0.81 -3.09
CA MET A 8 -2.03 -0.23 -3.36
C MET A 8 -1.87 -0.85 -4.75
N MET A 9 -0.64 -1.20 -5.13
CA MET A 9 -0.39 -1.95 -6.37
C MET A 9 -0.16 -3.43 -6.01
N ASP A 10 -0.78 -4.33 -6.75
CA ASP A 10 -0.59 -5.78 -6.61
C ASP A 10 0.89 -6.15 -6.75
N GLY A 11 1.40 -7.02 -5.89
CA GLY A 11 2.79 -7.49 -5.93
C GLY A 11 3.84 -6.47 -5.47
N GLN A 12 3.43 -5.29 -4.97
CA GLN A 12 4.37 -4.25 -4.56
C GLN A 12 5.28 -4.70 -3.41
N VAL A 13 4.76 -5.53 -2.48
CA VAL A 13 5.54 -5.98 -1.32
C VAL A 13 6.61 -6.95 -1.77
N ALA A 14 6.26 -7.93 -2.61
CA ALA A 14 7.23 -8.89 -3.14
C ALA A 14 8.35 -8.19 -3.91
N ALA A 15 8.00 -7.23 -4.78
CA ALA A 15 8.99 -6.49 -5.56
C ALA A 15 9.93 -5.64 -4.68
N ILE A 16 9.41 -5.02 -3.62
CA ILE A 16 10.23 -4.25 -2.68
C ILE A 16 11.12 -5.18 -1.85
N ARG A 17 10.58 -6.30 -1.37
CA ARG A 17 11.33 -7.30 -0.59
C ARG A 17 12.50 -7.85 -1.41
N GLU A 18 12.24 -8.28 -2.65
CA GLU A 18 13.27 -8.75 -3.59
C GLU A 18 14.38 -7.70 -3.77
N MET A 19 14.01 -6.44 -4.05
CA MET A 19 14.98 -5.37 -4.23
C MET A 19 15.80 -5.06 -2.97
N LEU A 20 15.20 -5.10 -1.78
CA LEU A 20 15.95 -4.90 -0.54
C LEU A 20 16.94 -6.05 -0.31
N ASP A 21 16.52 -7.29 -0.55
CA ASP A 21 17.36 -8.47 -0.37
C ASP A 21 18.54 -8.48 -1.36
N GLU A 22 18.31 -8.14 -2.63
CA GLU A 22 19.36 -8.00 -3.65
C GLU A 22 20.43 -6.97 -3.27
N ASN A 23 20.09 -6.01 -2.40
CA ASN A 23 20.97 -4.94 -1.95
C ASN A 23 21.50 -5.15 -0.52
N ALA A 24 21.36 -6.37 0.04
CA ALA A 24 21.77 -6.70 1.41
C ALA A 24 21.13 -5.80 2.49
N LEU A 25 19.83 -5.53 2.32
CA LEU A 25 18.99 -4.76 3.23
C LEU A 25 17.85 -5.63 3.81
N GLU A 26 18.14 -6.89 4.11
CA GLU A 26 17.19 -7.87 4.64
C GLU A 26 16.56 -7.41 5.96
N ASP A 27 17.34 -6.70 6.79
CA ASP A 27 16.91 -6.19 8.10
C ASP A 27 15.97 -4.98 8.02
N ILE A 28 15.74 -4.41 6.84
CA ILE A 28 14.80 -3.28 6.67
C ILE A 28 13.37 -3.83 6.55
N PRO A 29 12.47 -3.49 7.49
CA PRO A 29 11.10 -3.99 7.49
C PRO A 29 10.21 -3.25 6.48
N ILE A 30 9.15 -3.94 6.04
CA ILE A 30 8.12 -3.44 5.13
C ILE A 30 6.78 -3.36 5.87
N MET A 31 6.34 -2.16 6.23
CA MET A 31 4.97 -1.94 6.75
C MET A 31 4.02 -1.61 5.60
N ALA A 32 3.41 -2.65 5.05
CA ALA A 32 2.49 -2.51 3.94
C ALA A 32 1.17 -1.83 4.36
N TYR A 33 0.68 -0.89 3.54
CA TYR A 33 -0.69 -0.40 3.66
C TYR A 33 -1.65 -1.39 3.00
N SER A 34 -1.72 -2.62 3.54
CA SER A 34 -2.39 -3.75 2.88
C SER A 34 -3.88 -3.58 2.67
N ALA A 35 -4.55 -2.82 3.53
CA ALA A 35 -5.96 -2.51 3.39
C ALA A 35 -6.19 -0.99 3.37
N LYS A 36 -5.87 -0.35 2.23
CA LYS A 36 -6.09 1.09 2.05
C LYS A 36 -7.26 1.37 1.11
N TYR A 37 -8.28 1.96 1.68
CA TYR A 37 -9.55 2.24 1.02
C TYR A 37 -9.54 3.55 0.24
N VAL A 38 -10.41 3.66 -0.76
CA VAL A 38 -10.76 4.96 -1.33
C VAL A 38 -11.67 5.68 -0.34
N SER A 39 -11.20 6.80 0.21
CA SER A 39 -11.91 7.52 1.27
C SER A 39 -11.98 9.02 1.03
N SER A 40 -13.10 9.63 1.45
CA SER A 40 -13.28 11.07 1.52
C SER A 40 -12.52 11.72 2.68
N PHE A 41 -12.05 10.94 3.65
CA PHE A 41 -11.31 11.47 4.81
C PHE A 41 -9.91 11.98 4.46
N TYR A 42 -9.38 11.69 3.27
CA TYR A 42 -8.03 12.11 2.87
C TYR A 42 -7.92 13.56 2.39
N GLY A 43 -9.00 14.34 2.43
CA GLY A 43 -9.03 15.74 1.96
C GLY A 43 -7.90 16.61 2.55
N PRO A 44 -7.81 16.76 3.88
CA PRO A 44 -6.76 17.59 4.50
C PRO A 44 -5.34 17.13 4.18
N PHE A 45 -5.12 15.82 4.08
CA PHE A 45 -3.81 15.28 3.73
C PHE A 45 -3.43 15.60 2.28
N ARG A 46 -4.38 15.52 1.33
CA ARG A 46 -4.12 15.83 -0.09
C ARG A 46 -3.70 17.26 -0.30
N GLU A 47 -4.26 18.18 0.49
CA GLU A 47 -3.85 19.59 0.49
C GLU A 47 -2.43 19.75 1.03
N ALA A 48 -2.15 19.19 2.21
CA ALA A 48 -0.85 19.31 2.85
C ALA A 48 0.30 18.66 2.05
N ALA A 49 0.03 17.53 1.38
CA ALA A 49 1.02 16.78 0.61
C ALA A 49 1.05 17.16 -0.88
N GLU A 50 0.26 18.16 -1.31
CA GLU A 50 0.04 18.52 -2.72
C GLU A 50 -0.29 17.31 -3.60
N SER A 51 -0.98 16.32 -3.03
CA SER A 51 -1.14 14.98 -3.60
C SER A 51 -2.55 14.74 -4.16
N ALA A 52 -3.28 15.80 -4.48
CA ALA A 52 -4.56 15.70 -5.15
C ALA A 52 -4.38 14.99 -6.50
N PRO A 53 -5.27 14.06 -6.90
CA PRO A 53 -5.20 13.45 -8.22
C PRO A 53 -5.26 14.54 -9.30
N GLN A 54 -4.29 14.55 -10.21
CA GLN A 54 -4.31 15.49 -11.36
C GLN A 54 -5.46 15.16 -12.33
N PHE A 55 -5.87 13.90 -12.38
CA PHE A 55 -7.01 13.42 -13.17
C PHE A 55 -7.70 12.23 -12.48
N GLY A 56 -9.03 12.15 -12.61
CA GLY A 56 -9.82 11.00 -12.15
C GLY A 56 -9.85 10.81 -10.63
N ASP A 57 -9.95 9.55 -10.21
CA ASP A 57 -9.93 9.14 -8.81
C ASP A 57 -9.01 7.93 -8.61
N ARG A 58 -8.92 7.44 -7.37
CA ARG A 58 -8.04 6.32 -6.98
C ARG A 58 -8.78 4.99 -6.89
N LYS A 59 -10.03 4.90 -7.38
CA LYS A 59 -10.91 3.73 -7.16
C LYS A 59 -10.45 2.47 -7.89
N SER A 60 -9.60 2.60 -8.90
CA SER A 60 -9.11 1.45 -9.66
C SER A 60 -8.04 0.64 -8.93
N TYR A 61 -7.54 1.14 -7.79
CA TYR A 61 -6.48 0.48 -7.02
C TYR A 61 -6.65 0.62 -5.50
N GLN A 62 -7.33 1.66 -5.01
CA GLN A 62 -7.74 1.72 -3.61
C GLN A 62 -9.06 0.98 -3.43
N MET A 63 -9.17 0.27 -2.31
CA MET A 63 -10.29 -0.63 -2.04
C MET A 63 -11.63 0.09 -1.89
N ASP A 64 -12.72 -0.59 -2.23
CA ASP A 64 -14.08 -0.15 -1.91
C ASP A 64 -14.31 -0.23 -0.38
N PRO A 65 -14.70 0.87 0.31
CA PRO A 65 -14.99 0.89 1.74
C PRO A 65 -16.04 -0.14 2.20
N ALA A 66 -16.90 -0.61 1.30
CA ALA A 66 -17.92 -1.60 1.62
C ALA A 66 -17.37 -3.04 1.65
N ASN A 67 -16.14 -3.28 1.18
CA ASN A 67 -15.60 -4.62 0.97
C ASN A 67 -14.58 -5.03 2.03
N ALA A 68 -15.06 -5.63 3.13
CA ALA A 68 -14.20 -6.13 4.19
C ALA A 68 -13.51 -7.47 3.82
N ASP A 69 -14.16 -8.32 3.03
CA ASP A 69 -13.60 -9.63 2.65
C ASP A 69 -12.40 -9.50 1.70
N GLU A 70 -12.41 -8.46 0.84
CA GLU A 70 -11.23 -8.09 0.06
C GLU A 70 -10.06 -7.66 0.94
N ALA A 71 -10.29 -6.95 2.05
CA ALA A 71 -9.20 -6.52 2.93
C ALA A 71 -8.46 -7.72 3.53
N ILE A 72 -9.20 -8.75 3.94
CA ILE A 72 -8.57 -9.98 4.46
C ILE A 72 -7.74 -10.68 3.38
N ARG A 73 -8.17 -10.64 2.12
CA ARG A 73 -7.41 -11.20 1.00
C ARG A 73 -6.15 -10.39 0.71
N GLU A 74 -6.25 -9.07 0.60
CA GLU A 74 -5.10 -8.17 0.38
C GLU A 74 -4.06 -8.31 1.50
N ILE A 75 -4.49 -8.27 2.77
CA ILE A 75 -3.61 -8.49 3.92
C ILE A 75 -2.91 -9.84 3.85
N SER A 76 -3.65 -10.91 3.52
CA SER A 76 -3.07 -12.25 3.42
C SER A 76 -2.05 -12.35 2.30
N MET A 77 -2.26 -11.65 1.18
CA MET A 77 -1.31 -11.58 0.07
C MET A 77 -0.04 -10.85 0.49
N ASP A 78 -0.14 -9.64 1.03
CA ASP A 78 1.03 -8.86 1.49
C ASP A 78 1.87 -9.62 2.55
N VAL A 79 1.22 -10.32 3.48
CA VAL A 79 1.93 -11.18 4.45
C VAL A 79 2.68 -12.31 3.73
N SER A 80 2.07 -12.93 2.73
CA SER A 80 2.73 -13.98 1.94
C SER A 80 3.88 -13.45 1.07
N GLU A 81 3.83 -12.17 0.69
CA GLU A 81 4.86 -11.48 -0.08
C GLU A 81 6.04 -10.96 0.77
N GLY A 82 5.90 -10.95 2.10
CA GLY A 82 6.97 -10.57 3.02
C GLY A 82 6.82 -9.23 3.72
N ALA A 83 5.58 -8.75 3.93
CA ALA A 83 5.31 -7.64 4.84
C ALA A 83 5.56 -8.03 6.31
N ASP A 84 6.02 -7.06 7.12
CA ASP A 84 6.38 -7.21 8.55
C ASP A 84 5.33 -6.62 9.51
#